data_AF-A0A356X2I4-F1
#
_entry.id   AF-A0A356X2I4-F1
#
_cell.length_a   1.000
_cell.length_b   1.000
_cell.length_c   1.000
_cell.angle_alpha   90.00
_cell.angle_beta   90.00
_cell.angle_gamma   90.00
#
_symmetry.space_group_name_H-M   'P 1'
#
loop_
_entity.id
_entity.type
_entity.pdbx_description
1 polymer ?
#
loop_
_entity_poly.entity_id
_entity_poly.type
_entity_poly.pdbx_seq_one_letter_code
_entity_poly.pdbx_strand_id
1 'polypeptide(L)'
;MDIKQSQIDSLIDDVAYLEHEAEALKYVIDSVPYDETPPGGRSISEILMYLDHAQQKYYRRVIEDAYKNSRPINLNSYDSPKDTFEIDEELAKDIQKLLYKISKHRVALLKLIEEIPLIDWERTISKGRDSITLYDFVYQMVRSERNTLKEIADLVMTYQKG
;
A
#
# COMPACT_ATOMS: atom_id res chain seq x y z
N MET A 1 17.93 17.07 4.86
CA MET A 1 17.08 17.16 6.06
C MET A 1 17.38 15.88 6.80
N ASP A 2 17.90 15.98 8.02
CA ASP A 2 18.32 14.80 8.76
C ASP A 2 17.07 14.06 9.24
N ILE A 3 16.92 12.81 8.83
CA ILE A 3 15.77 11.98 9.23
C ILE A 3 16.04 11.48 10.65
N LYS A 4 15.11 11.76 11.56
CA LYS A 4 15.23 11.34 12.97
C LYS A 4 14.58 9.99 13.19
N GLN A 5 15.12 9.22 14.13
CA GLN A 5 14.54 7.94 14.57
C GLN A 5 13.05 8.09 14.92
N SER A 6 12.66 9.15 15.64
CA SER A 6 11.26 9.39 16.01
C SER A 6 10.32 9.54 14.80
N GLN A 7 10.81 10.01 13.66
CA GLN A 7 10.00 10.10 12.43
C GLN A 7 9.81 8.72 11.82
N ILE A 8 10.83 7.87 11.86
CA ILE A 8 10.76 6.49 11.40
C ILE A 8 9.85 5.67 12.33
N ASP A 9 9.95 5.85 13.64
CA ASP A 9 9.08 5.17 14.61
C ASP A 9 7.60 5.49 14.32
N SER A 10 7.26 6.78 14.11
CA SER A 10 5.89 7.16 13.72
C SER A 10 5.48 6.59 12.37
N LEU A 11 6.40 6.47 11.41
CA LEU A 11 6.12 5.87 10.10
C LEU A 11 5.89 4.36 10.21
N ILE A 12 6.63 3.66 11.08
CA ILE A 12 6.43 2.24 11.39
C ILE A 12 5.07 2.04 12.02
N ASP A 13 4.71 2.85 13.02
CA ASP A 13 3.38 2.83 13.64
C ASP A 13 2.28 3.05 12.59
N ASP A 14 2.50 3.98 11.67
CA ASP A 14 1.57 4.26 10.58
C ASP A 14 1.39 3.07 9.63
N VAL A 15 2.47 2.34 9.31
CA VAL A 15 2.43 1.12 8.49
C VAL A 15 1.74 -0.02 9.23
N ALA A 16 2.03 -0.19 10.53
CA ALA A 16 1.40 -1.21 11.36
C ALA A 16 -0.11 -0.97 11.47
N TYR A 17 -0.53 0.29 11.59
CA TYR A 17 -1.95 0.65 11.61
C TYR A 17 -2.69 0.22 10.33
N LEU A 18 -2.04 0.29 9.15
CA LEU A 18 -2.65 -0.18 7.90
C LEU A 18 -2.87 -1.71 7.87
N GLU A 19 -2.04 -2.48 8.57
CA GLU A 19 -2.25 -3.92 8.76
C GLU A 19 -3.50 -4.18 9.59
N HIS A 20 -3.66 -3.46 10.69
CA HIS A 20 -4.84 -3.55 11.55
C HIS A 20 -6.13 -3.16 10.82
N GLU A 21 -6.11 -2.13 9.97
CA GLU A 21 -7.27 -1.75 9.16
C GLU A 21 -7.67 -2.86 8.16
N ALA A 22 -6.69 -3.51 7.54
CA ALA A 22 -6.96 -4.64 6.64
C ALA A 22 -7.54 -5.85 7.38
N GLU A 23 -7.08 -6.14 8.60
CA GLU A 23 -7.68 -7.17 9.46
C GLU A 23 -9.09 -6.82 9.90
N ALA A 24 -9.33 -5.57 10.31
CA ALA A 24 -10.65 -5.10 10.73
C ALA A 24 -11.68 -5.22 9.58
N LEU A 25 -11.27 -4.91 8.36
CA LEU A 25 -12.14 -4.97 7.18
C LEU A 25 -12.70 -6.38 6.94
N LYS A 26 -11.96 -7.45 7.26
CA LYS A 26 -12.41 -8.84 7.10
C LYS A 26 -13.70 -9.15 7.85
N TYR A 27 -13.95 -8.47 8.96
CA TYR A 27 -15.13 -8.71 9.80
C TYR A 27 -16.40 -8.04 9.28
N VAL A 28 -16.26 -7.01 8.44
CA VAL A 28 -17.41 -6.22 7.94
C VAL A 28 -17.66 -6.39 6.45
N ILE A 29 -16.66 -6.85 5.68
CA ILE A 29 -16.73 -6.83 4.22
C ILE A 29 -17.80 -7.76 3.65
N ASP A 30 -18.06 -8.90 4.30
CA ASP A 30 -19.08 -9.86 3.82
C ASP A 30 -20.52 -9.35 4.06
N SER A 31 -20.69 -8.25 4.79
CA SER A 31 -21.99 -7.61 5.01
C SER A 31 -22.38 -6.59 3.94
N VAL A 32 -21.51 -6.35 2.94
CA VAL A 32 -21.73 -5.35 1.89
C VAL A 32 -21.46 -5.96 0.51
N PRO A 33 -22.07 -5.44 -0.57
CA PRO A 33 -21.82 -5.90 -1.94
C PRO A 33 -20.45 -5.40 -2.43
N TYR A 34 -19.37 -6.05 -1.98
CA TYR A 34 -17.99 -5.64 -2.23
C TYR A 34 -17.54 -5.75 -3.70
N ASP A 35 -18.27 -6.52 -4.50
CA ASP A 35 -18.06 -6.75 -5.92
C ASP A 35 -18.88 -5.82 -6.82
N GLU A 36 -19.88 -5.11 -6.27
CA GLU A 36 -20.66 -4.13 -7.02
C GLU A 36 -19.87 -2.85 -7.29
N THR A 37 -19.90 -2.39 -8.54
CA THR A 37 -19.29 -1.13 -8.96
C THR A 37 -20.30 0.02 -8.82
N PRO A 38 -20.07 1.00 -7.93
CA PRO A 38 -20.95 2.16 -7.81
C PRO A 38 -20.84 3.07 -9.04
N PRO A 39 -21.86 3.91 -9.34
CA PRO A 39 -21.83 4.81 -10.48
C PRO A 39 -20.60 5.72 -10.48
N GLY A 40 -19.77 5.61 -11.51
CA GLY A 40 -18.56 6.44 -11.69
C GLY A 40 -17.38 6.07 -10.79
N GLY A 41 -17.46 4.96 -10.06
CA GLY A 41 -16.41 4.48 -9.15
C GLY A 41 -15.90 3.08 -9.50
N ARG A 42 -15.22 2.47 -8.53
CA ARG A 42 -14.72 1.09 -8.55
C ARG A 42 -15.37 0.30 -7.42
N SER A 43 -15.49 -1.01 -7.60
CA SER A 43 -15.95 -1.87 -6.50
C SER A 43 -14.89 -1.94 -5.39
N ILE A 44 -15.29 -2.35 -4.17
CA ILE A 44 -14.34 -2.50 -3.06
C ILE A 44 -13.28 -3.56 -3.40
N SER A 45 -13.67 -4.66 -4.03
CA SER A 45 -12.75 -5.72 -4.49
C SER A 45 -11.72 -5.18 -5.48
N GLU A 46 -12.13 -4.37 -6.48
CA GLU A 46 -11.22 -3.75 -7.44
C GLU A 46 -10.20 -2.83 -6.77
N ILE A 47 -10.65 -2.02 -5.80
CA ILE A 47 -9.78 -1.12 -5.05
C ILE A 47 -8.76 -1.92 -4.24
N LEU A 48 -9.19 -2.97 -3.54
CA LEU A 48 -8.32 -3.84 -2.75
C LEU A 48 -7.32 -4.60 -3.62
N MET A 49 -7.73 -5.10 -4.79
CA MET A 49 -6.84 -5.76 -5.74
C MET A 49 -5.76 -4.80 -6.25
N TYR A 50 -6.15 -3.57 -6.61
CA TYR A 50 -5.19 -2.55 -7.03
C TYR A 50 -4.21 -2.21 -5.93
N LEU A 51 -4.69 -2.10 -4.69
CA LEU A 51 -3.85 -1.85 -3.52
C LEU A 51 -2.81 -2.96 -3.34
N ASP A 52 -3.23 -4.23 -3.38
CA ASP A 52 -2.33 -5.38 -3.24
C ASP A 52 -1.28 -5.41 -4.36
N HIS A 53 -1.73 -5.17 -5.60
CA HIS A 53 -0.87 -5.11 -6.78
C HIS A 53 0.17 -4.01 -6.66
N ALA A 54 -0.23 -2.78 -6.34
CA ALA A 54 0.68 -1.65 -6.17
C ALA A 54 1.70 -1.94 -5.07
N GLN A 55 1.25 -2.53 -3.95
CA GLN A 55 2.13 -2.86 -2.84
C GLN A 55 3.19 -3.90 -3.24
N GLN A 56 2.79 -5.00 -3.88
CA GLN A 56 3.72 -6.08 -4.21
C GLN A 56 4.58 -5.81 -5.45
N LYS A 57 4.01 -5.20 -6.49
CA LYS A 57 4.69 -5.05 -7.79
C LYS A 57 5.48 -3.75 -7.90
N TYR A 58 5.20 -2.76 -7.07
CA TYR A 58 5.87 -1.47 -7.12
C TYR A 58 6.50 -1.09 -5.79
N TYR A 59 5.71 -0.77 -4.77
CA TYR A 59 6.24 -0.16 -3.53
C TYR A 59 7.25 -1.05 -2.83
N ARG A 60 6.90 -2.31 -2.56
CA ARG A 60 7.80 -3.26 -1.92
C ARG A 60 9.10 -3.43 -2.71
N ARG A 61 9.03 -3.54 -4.03
CA ARG A 61 10.23 -3.70 -4.89
C ARG A 61 11.14 -2.49 -4.79
N VAL A 62 10.58 -1.29 -4.90
CA VAL A 62 11.35 -0.04 -4.77
C VAL A 62 12.01 0.06 -3.40
N ILE A 63 11.29 -0.24 -2.32
CA ILE A 63 11.82 -0.20 -0.94
C ILE A 63 12.94 -1.22 -0.77
N GLU A 64 12.71 -2.47 -1.19
CA GLU A 64 13.72 -3.53 -1.12
C GLU A 64 14.97 -3.18 -1.93
N ASP A 65 14.81 -2.66 -3.15
CA ASP A 65 15.94 -2.29 -4.00
C ASP A 65 16.70 -1.09 -3.45
N ALA A 66 16.01 -0.08 -2.91
CA ALA A 66 16.63 1.08 -2.28
C ALA A 66 17.47 0.69 -1.06
N TYR A 67 16.96 -0.26 -0.27
CA TYR A 67 17.62 -0.78 0.92
C TYR A 67 18.79 -1.73 0.58
N LYS A 68 18.59 -2.69 -0.34
CA LYS A 68 19.57 -3.77 -0.62
C LYS A 68 20.69 -3.37 -1.58
N ASN A 69 20.48 -2.39 -2.45
CA ASN A 69 21.46 -2.01 -3.47
C ASN A 69 22.20 -0.72 -3.08
N SER A 70 23.51 -0.65 -3.33
CA SER A 70 24.30 0.57 -3.09
C SER A 70 24.10 1.67 -4.14
N ARG A 71 23.38 1.38 -5.23
CA ARG A 71 23.15 2.32 -6.33
C ARG A 71 21.88 3.15 -6.07
N PRO A 72 21.87 4.44 -6.44
CA PRO A 72 20.66 5.25 -6.43
C PRO A 72 19.55 4.60 -7.25
N ILE A 73 18.32 4.65 -6.73
CA ILE A 73 17.14 4.13 -7.41
C ILE A 73 16.59 5.17 -8.38
N ASN A 74 16.14 4.72 -9.55
CA ASN A 74 15.40 5.53 -10.51
C ASN A 74 14.01 4.93 -10.73
N LEU A 75 12.96 5.64 -10.31
CA LEU A 75 11.58 5.19 -10.42
C LEU A 75 11.13 4.98 -11.87
N ASN A 76 11.80 5.61 -12.86
CA ASN A 76 11.50 5.36 -14.27
C ASN A 76 11.89 3.95 -14.73
N SER A 77 12.64 3.20 -13.93
CA SER A 77 12.98 1.79 -14.18
C SER A 77 11.93 0.81 -13.64
N TYR A 78 10.85 1.31 -13.03
CA TYR A 78 9.77 0.51 -12.47
C TYR A 78 8.48 0.86 -13.22
N ASP A 79 7.72 -0.18 -13.58
CA ASP A 79 6.42 0.02 -14.19
C ASP A 79 5.43 0.61 -13.18
N SER A 80 4.65 1.59 -13.64
CA SER A 80 3.58 2.16 -12.82
C SER A 80 2.54 1.09 -12.49
N PRO A 81 2.03 1.02 -11.24
CA PRO A 81 0.94 0.12 -10.90
C PRO A 81 -0.28 0.29 -11.79
N LYS A 82 -0.57 1.53 -12.23
CA LYS A 82 -1.71 1.83 -13.10
C LYS A 82 -1.58 1.21 -14.49
N ASP A 83 -0.36 1.01 -14.96
CA ASP A 83 -0.08 0.54 -16.32
C ASP A 83 0.00 -0.99 -16.37
N THR A 84 0.14 -1.64 -15.22
CA THR A 84 0.34 -3.09 -15.09
C THR A 84 -0.77 -3.79 -14.31
N PHE A 85 -1.74 -3.04 -13.79
CA PHE A 85 -2.84 -3.61 -13.03
C PHE A 85 -3.86 -4.26 -13.95
N GLU A 86 -4.17 -5.51 -13.66
CA GLU A 86 -5.22 -6.29 -14.30
C GLU A 86 -6.16 -6.85 -13.23
N ILE A 87 -7.46 -6.89 -13.54
CA ILE A 87 -8.47 -7.45 -12.64
C ILE A 87 -8.41 -8.98 -12.73
N ASP A 88 -8.22 -9.61 -11.58
CA ASP A 88 -8.36 -11.06 -11.42
C ASP A 88 -9.81 -11.35 -11.00
N GLU A 89 -10.66 -11.73 -11.98
CA GLU A 89 -12.09 -11.98 -11.73
C GLU A 89 -12.35 -13.14 -10.75
N GLU A 90 -11.43 -14.10 -10.63
CA GLU A 90 -11.57 -15.19 -9.66
C GLU A 90 -11.28 -14.68 -8.24
N LEU A 91 -10.22 -13.89 -8.08
CA LEU A 91 -9.87 -13.28 -6.80
C LEU A 91 -10.89 -12.22 -6.37
N ALA A 92 -11.50 -11.50 -7.31
CA ALA A 92 -12.55 -10.51 -7.05
C ALA A 92 -13.76 -11.12 -6.33
N LYS A 93 -14.06 -12.40 -6.59
CA LYS A 93 -15.18 -13.15 -5.99
C LYS A 93 -14.85 -13.77 -4.63
N ASP A 94 -13.58 -13.77 -4.23
CA ASP A 94 -13.11 -14.33 -2.96
C ASP A 94 -12.40 -13.25 -2.14
N ILE A 95 -13.21 -12.33 -1.62
CA ILE A 95 -12.74 -11.15 -0.89
C ILE A 95 -11.97 -11.51 0.37
N GLN A 96 -12.33 -12.60 1.04
CA GLN A 96 -11.65 -13.08 2.24
C GLN A 96 -10.24 -13.57 1.91
N LYS A 97 -10.07 -14.30 0.80
CA LYS A 97 -8.74 -14.69 0.29
C LYS A 97 -7.91 -13.48 -0.11
N LEU A 98 -8.52 -12.47 -0.74
CA LEU A 98 -7.83 -11.22 -1.09
C LEU A 98 -7.34 -10.48 0.17
N LEU A 99 -8.21 -10.27 1.16
CA LEU A 99 -7.84 -9.59 2.41
C LEU A 99 -6.81 -10.38 3.21
N TYR A 100 -6.87 -11.71 3.19
CA TYR A 100 -5.84 -12.55 3.78
C TYR A 100 -4.46 -12.37 3.11
N LYS A 101 -4.42 -12.27 1.78
CA LYS A 101 -3.18 -11.95 1.04
C LYS A 101 -2.66 -10.57 1.42
N ILE A 102 -3.52 -9.54 1.41
CA ILE A 102 -3.16 -8.16 1.74
C ILE A 102 -2.56 -8.10 3.15
N SER A 103 -3.22 -8.70 4.15
CA SER A 103 -2.70 -8.74 5.52
C SER A 103 -1.29 -9.37 5.59
N LYS A 104 -1.09 -10.54 4.98
CA LYS A 104 0.24 -11.19 4.92
C LYS A 104 1.29 -10.31 4.27
N HIS A 105 0.93 -9.65 3.18
CA HIS A 105 1.80 -8.74 2.46
C HIS A 105 2.15 -7.50 3.30
N ARG A 106 1.21 -6.97 4.09
CA ARG A 106 1.44 -5.86 5.02
C ARG A 106 2.36 -6.26 6.17
N VAL A 107 2.18 -7.43 6.76
CA VAL A 107 3.12 -7.95 7.77
C VAL A 107 4.54 -8.07 7.20
N ALA A 108 4.68 -8.55 5.96
CA ALA A 108 5.98 -8.64 5.32
C ALA A 108 6.61 -7.27 5.01
N LEU A 109 5.79 -6.29 4.62
CA LEU A 109 6.23 -4.91 4.42
C LEU A 109 6.67 -4.26 5.72
N LEU A 110 5.89 -4.42 6.79
CA LEU A 110 6.21 -3.88 8.11
C LEU A 110 7.57 -4.37 8.57
N LYS A 111 7.80 -5.70 8.54
CA LYS A 111 9.09 -6.30 8.88
C LYS A 111 10.23 -5.75 8.04
N LEU A 112 10.02 -5.63 6.72
CA LEU A 112 11.02 -5.04 5.82
C LEU A 112 11.38 -3.61 6.27
N ILE A 113 10.38 -2.80 6.61
CA ILE A 113 10.56 -1.40 7.01
C ILE A 113 11.27 -1.30 8.36
N GLU A 114 10.91 -2.14 9.33
CA GLU A 114 11.56 -2.23 10.65
C GLU A 114 13.04 -2.62 10.58
N GLU A 115 13.44 -3.37 9.54
CA GLU A 115 14.81 -3.81 9.33
C GLU A 115 15.72 -2.74 8.69
N ILE A 116 15.18 -1.61 8.21
CA ILE A 116 15.96 -0.56 7.52
C ILE A 116 16.74 0.27 8.54
N PRO A 117 18.09 0.28 8.48
CA PRO A 117 18.92 1.13 9.33
C PRO A 117 18.63 2.62 9.12
N LEU A 118 18.73 3.42 10.19
CA LEU A 118 18.50 4.87 10.17
C LEU A 118 19.16 5.60 8.98
N ILE A 119 20.42 5.28 8.67
CA ILE A 119 21.18 5.91 7.58
C ILE A 119 20.60 5.62 6.19
N ASP A 120 19.97 4.47 6.00
CA ASP A 120 19.44 4.05 4.70
C ASP A 120 18.13 4.76 4.36
N TRP A 121 17.44 5.36 5.35
CA TRP A 121 16.23 6.16 5.12
C TRP A 121 16.50 7.45 4.32
N GLU A 122 17.73 7.96 4.35
CA GLU A 122 18.15 9.15 3.61
C GLU A 122 18.56 8.85 2.16
N ARG A 123 18.51 7.58 1.75
CA ARG A 123 18.87 7.18 0.39
C ARG A 123 17.99 7.86 -0.64
N THR A 124 18.64 8.37 -1.68
CA THR A 124 17.98 9.10 -2.76
C THR A 124 17.27 8.15 -3.72
N ILE A 125 16.00 8.43 -3.96
CA ILE A 125 15.16 7.84 -4.99
C ILE A 125 14.85 8.94 -6.00
N SER A 126 15.24 8.74 -7.25
CA SER A 126 15.06 9.71 -8.33
C SER A 126 13.86 9.39 -9.21
N LYS A 127 13.22 10.42 -9.75
CA LYS A 127 12.17 10.34 -10.77
C LYS A 127 12.39 11.43 -11.81
N GLY A 128 13.09 11.09 -12.88
CA GLY A 128 13.50 12.08 -13.88
C GLY A 128 14.45 13.13 -13.27
N ARG A 129 13.99 14.37 -13.14
CA ARG A 129 14.77 15.47 -12.54
C ARG A 129 14.50 15.66 -11.05
N ASP A 130 13.44 15.05 -10.55
CA ASP A 130 13.06 15.16 -9.14
C ASP A 130 13.73 14.04 -8.34
N SER A 131 13.94 14.29 -7.06
CA SER A 131 14.48 13.30 -6.13
C SER A 131 13.84 13.45 -4.77
N ILE A 132 13.59 12.32 -4.13
CA ILE A 132 13.03 12.20 -2.79
C ILE A 132 13.88 11.20 -1.98
N THR A 133 13.71 11.16 -0.67
CA THR A 133 14.34 10.13 0.17
C THR A 133 13.51 8.84 0.19
N LEU A 134 14.11 7.74 0.66
CA LEU A 134 13.36 6.50 0.95
C LEU A 134 12.25 6.77 1.97
N TYR A 135 12.52 7.59 2.99
CA TYR A 135 11.49 8.02 3.94
C TYR A 135 10.32 8.71 3.26
N ASP A 136 10.58 9.70 2.40
CA ASP A 136 9.52 10.41 1.68
C ASP A 136 8.70 9.47 0.80
N PHE A 137 9.35 8.50 0.16
CA PHE A 137 8.69 7.51 -0.68
C PHE A 137 7.74 6.62 0.14
N VAL A 138 8.20 6.06 1.25
CA VAL A 138 7.39 5.22 2.14
C VAL A 138 6.27 6.05 2.80
N TYR A 139 6.56 7.27 3.23
CA TYR A 139 5.56 8.18 3.78
C TYR A 139 4.44 8.51 2.77
N GLN A 140 4.80 8.79 1.51
CA GLN A 140 3.82 9.02 0.45
C GLN A 140 2.99 7.76 0.13
N MET A 141 3.63 6.58 0.13
CA MET A 141 2.93 5.30 0.00
C MET A 141 1.88 5.14 1.11
N VAL A 142 2.29 5.25 2.38
CA VAL A 142 1.38 5.14 3.54
C VAL A 142 0.22 6.12 3.43
N ARG A 143 0.49 7.38 3.07
CA ARG A 143 -0.55 8.40 2.90
C ARG A 143 -1.52 8.04 1.76
N SER A 144 -1.02 7.50 0.66
CA SER A 144 -1.85 7.03 -0.45
C SER A 144 -2.74 5.86 0.00
N GLU A 145 -2.17 4.88 0.70
CA GLU A 145 -2.92 3.71 1.17
C GLU A 145 -4.00 4.09 2.20
N ARG A 146 -3.71 5.01 3.13
CA ARG A 146 -4.70 5.55 4.07
C ARG A 146 -5.89 6.19 3.37
N ASN A 147 -5.64 6.95 2.31
CA ASN A 147 -6.72 7.56 1.53
C ASN A 147 -7.57 6.49 0.84
N THR A 148 -6.94 5.43 0.32
CA THR A 148 -7.64 4.30 -0.30
C THR A 148 -8.46 3.50 0.72
N LEU A 149 -7.95 3.26 1.93
CA LEU A 149 -8.72 2.60 2.99
C LEU A 149 -9.90 3.45 3.45
N LYS A 150 -9.73 4.77 3.50
CA LYS A 150 -10.85 5.70 3.76
C LYS A 150 -11.93 5.61 2.67
N GLU A 151 -11.54 5.55 1.40
CA GLU A 151 -12.47 5.34 0.28
C GLU A 151 -13.27 4.04 0.45
N ILE A 152 -12.60 2.95 0.84
CA ILE A 152 -13.27 1.67 1.13
C ILE A 152 -14.23 1.80 2.32
N ALA A 153 -13.80 2.44 3.41
CA ALA A 153 -14.64 2.65 4.58
C ALA A 153 -15.89 3.48 4.25
N ASP A 154 -15.76 4.52 3.44
CA ASP A 154 -16.87 5.35 2.98
C ASP A 154 -17.87 4.53 2.13
N LEU A 155 -17.38 3.62 1.27
CA LEU A 155 -18.23 2.69 0.51
C LEU A 155 -18.97 1.72 1.44
N VAL A 156 -18.27 1.07 2.39
CA VAL A 156 -18.88 0.17 3.38
C VAL A 156 -19.98 0.87 4.16
N MET A 157 -19.71 2.08 4.65
CA MET A 157 -20.69 2.88 5.39
C MET A 157 -21.88 3.31 4.53
N THR A 158 -21.69 3.53 3.23
CA THR A 158 -22.76 3.85 2.29
C THR A 158 -23.68 2.65 2.11
N TYR A 159 -23.12 1.46 1.91
CA TYR A 159 -23.90 0.23 1.77
C TYR A 159 -24.62 -0.18 3.06
N GLN A 160 -24.04 0.08 4.24
CA GLN A 160 -24.70 -0.24 5.52
C GLN A 160 -25.86 0.71 5.88
N LYS A 161 -25.93 1.90 5.26
CA LYS A 161 -26.99 2.90 5.51
C LYS A 161 -28.10 2.87 4.45
N GLY A 162 -27.85 2.24 3.30
CA GLY A 162 -28.85 2.02 2.25
C GLY A 162 -29.68 0.79 2.54
#